data_AF-A0A9W7C5F7-F1
#
_entry.id   AF-A0A9W7C5F7-F1
#
_cell.length_a   1.000
_cell.length_b   1.000
_cell.length_c   1.000
_cell.angle_alpha   90.00
_cell.angle_beta   90.00
_cell.angle_gamma   90.00
#
_symmetry.space_group_name_H-M   'P 1'
#
loop_
_entity.id
_entity.type
_entity.pdbx_description
1 polymer ?
#
loop_
_entity_poly.entity_id
_entity_poly.type
_entity_poly.pdbx_seq_one_letter_code
_entity_poly.pdbx_strand_id
1 'polypeptide(L)'
;MLRTAVLLISLISYAGVNAFQSSVCSPSTLSPARGPLHSPIHPHALRRPHSLPHSPLFSTPDDSQNPKDPYSNFPPLLKPVAEAIDSTTGGWALSYADCSPETESTPIGILFLATNLGFIFAGILLYTEGLRTLGILTDLAGIVSWIYHYNQLSSRGENSPAVKLSLFIDYLTAGTALIIGTGYLFQETAAYLETLPISTLGLAALTSSTIPFYLTGALTSSFLAITCLGLCWVWEYGYPYLFWHSLWHVFSAVTVYFVGAGQQ
;
A
#
# COMPACT_ATOMS: atom_id res chain seq x y z
N MET A 1 -24.63 -11.66 9.24
CA MET A 1 -23.17 -11.46 9.38
C MET A 1 -22.65 -10.39 8.43
N LEU A 2 -23.00 -10.40 7.13
CA LEU A 2 -22.69 -9.33 6.15
C LEU A 2 -22.95 -7.89 6.64
N ARG A 3 -24.14 -7.61 7.20
CA ARG A 3 -24.47 -6.27 7.72
C ARG A 3 -23.53 -5.81 8.85
N THR A 4 -23.07 -6.74 9.67
CA THR A 4 -22.19 -6.45 10.82
C THR A 4 -20.76 -6.17 10.36
N ALA A 5 -20.25 -6.93 9.38
CA ALA A 5 -18.93 -6.70 8.80
C ALA A 5 -18.87 -5.36 8.05
N VAL A 6 -19.89 -5.04 7.25
CA VAL A 6 -20.00 -3.75 6.55
C VAL A 6 -20.09 -2.58 7.55
N LEU A 7 -20.84 -2.74 8.65
CA LEU A 7 -20.90 -1.74 9.71
C LEU A 7 -19.56 -1.54 10.41
N LEU A 8 -18.81 -2.60 10.68
CA LEU A 8 -17.50 -2.52 11.32
C LEU A 8 -16.49 -1.80 10.43
N ILE A 9 -16.44 -2.15 9.13
CA ILE A 9 -15.58 -1.47 8.15
C ILE A 9 -15.97 0.00 8.03
N SER A 10 -17.27 0.31 7.94
CA SER A 10 -17.77 1.69 7.87
C SER A 10 -17.44 2.49 9.13
N LEU A 11 -17.48 1.87 10.30
CA LEU A 11 -17.11 2.49 11.58
C LEU A 11 -15.61 2.80 11.65
N ILE A 12 -14.77 1.88 11.18
CA ILE A 12 -13.31 2.09 11.12
C ILE A 12 -13.00 3.23 10.15
N SER A 13 -13.62 3.25 8.96
CA SER A 13 -13.46 4.34 7.99
C SER A 13 -13.97 5.67 8.53
N TYR A 14 -15.12 5.69 9.21
CA TYR A 14 -15.69 6.89 9.83
C TYR A 14 -14.81 7.44 10.96
N ALA A 15 -14.28 6.56 11.81
CA ALA A 15 -13.34 6.94 12.87
C ALA A 15 -12.06 7.55 12.29
N GLY A 16 -11.52 6.98 11.21
CA GLY A 16 -10.37 7.55 10.49
C GLY A 16 -10.65 8.94 9.91
N VAL A 17 -11.80 9.15 9.29
CA VAL A 17 -12.21 10.45 8.72
C VAL A 17 -12.41 11.52 9.80
N ASN A 18 -12.99 11.15 10.95
CA ASN A 18 -13.17 12.10 12.07
C ASN A 18 -11.83 12.45 12.74
N ALA A 19 -10.93 11.49 12.89
CA ALA A 19 -9.57 11.75 13.37
C ALA A 19 -8.85 12.74 12.45
N PHE A 20 -8.99 12.58 11.13
CA PHE A 20 -8.48 13.52 10.12
C PHE A 20 -9.03 14.94 10.26
N GLN A 21 -10.35 15.10 10.44
CA GLN A 21 -10.94 16.43 10.64
C GLN A 21 -10.43 17.09 11.92
N SER A 22 -10.19 16.31 12.99
CA SER A 22 -9.69 16.84 14.26
C SER A 22 -8.22 17.27 14.23
N SER A 23 -7.38 16.64 13.41
CA SER A 23 -5.96 16.98 13.26
C SER A 23 -5.75 18.18 12.33
N VAL A 24 -6.57 18.32 11.29
CA VAL A 24 -6.50 19.44 10.33
C VAL A 24 -7.13 20.73 10.90
N CYS A 25 -8.08 20.62 11.82
CA CYS A 25 -8.77 21.78 12.40
C CYS A 25 -8.31 22.21 13.79
N SER A 26 -7.28 21.58 14.39
CA SER A 26 -6.69 22.13 15.62
C SER A 26 -5.82 23.35 15.26
N PRO A 27 -6.20 24.58 15.65
CA PRO A 27 -5.35 25.74 15.46
C PRO A 27 -4.16 25.59 16.40
N SER A 28 -3.03 25.17 15.85
CA SER A 28 -1.75 25.16 16.54
C SER A 28 -1.50 26.56 17.11
N THR A 29 -1.52 26.68 18.43
CA THR A 29 -0.93 27.79 19.17
C THR A 29 0.58 27.73 18.97
N LEU A 30 1.02 28.17 17.79
CA LEU A 30 2.42 28.33 17.44
C LEU A 30 2.99 29.50 18.26
N SER A 31 3.79 29.14 19.26
CA SER A 31 4.75 30.05 19.88
C SER A 31 5.78 30.49 18.83
N PRO A 32 6.05 31.80 18.66
CA PRO A 32 6.91 32.28 17.56
C PRO A 32 8.37 32.02 17.89
N ALA A 33 8.93 30.94 17.37
CA ALA A 33 10.37 30.75 17.29
C ALA A 33 10.93 31.63 16.17
N ARG A 34 11.62 32.72 16.55
CA ARG A 34 12.48 33.49 15.66
C ARG A 34 13.67 32.63 15.23
N GLY A 35 13.79 32.36 13.93
CA GLY A 35 14.96 31.76 13.29
C GLY A 35 14.96 32.09 11.78
N PRO A 36 16.13 32.31 11.16
CA PRO A 36 16.26 33.20 10.01
C PRO A 36 15.79 32.60 8.68
N LEU A 37 15.28 33.50 7.82
CA LEU A 37 14.96 33.28 6.42
C LEU A 37 16.04 32.47 5.68
N HIS A 38 15.67 31.31 5.14
CA HIS A 38 16.31 30.76 3.95
C HIS A 38 15.29 30.65 2.81
N SER A 39 15.75 31.16 1.67
CA SER A 39 15.06 31.44 0.41
C SER A 39 14.54 30.20 -0.34
N PRO A 40 13.70 30.40 -1.38
CA PRO A 40 12.86 29.38 -1.97
C PRO A 40 13.56 28.51 -3.03
N ILE A 41 12.87 27.40 -3.28
CA ILE A 41 13.04 26.36 -4.31
C ILE A 41 13.49 26.92 -5.67
N HIS A 42 14.57 26.36 -6.21
CA HIS A 42 14.91 26.44 -7.63
C HIS A 42 14.77 25.05 -8.28
N PRO A 43 14.02 24.91 -9.39
CA PRO A 43 14.13 23.77 -10.28
C PRO A 43 15.26 24.04 -11.28
N HIS A 44 16.22 23.12 -11.45
CA HIS A 44 17.18 23.23 -12.54
C HIS A 44 17.46 21.90 -13.23
N ALA A 45 16.94 21.83 -14.45
CA ALA A 45 17.46 21.02 -15.54
C ALA A 45 18.80 21.58 -16.06
N LEU A 46 19.66 20.66 -16.51
CA LEU A 46 20.65 20.75 -17.60
C LEU A 46 21.40 22.09 -17.86
N ARG A 47 22.69 22.13 -17.48
CA ARG A 47 23.78 22.75 -18.27
C ARG A 47 25.18 22.36 -17.75
N ARG A 48 26.05 21.84 -18.64
CA ARG A 48 27.53 21.93 -18.59
C ARG A 48 27.97 22.98 -19.64
N PRO A 49 29.25 23.38 -19.76
CA PRO A 49 30.38 23.45 -18.81
C PRO A 49 31.03 24.87 -18.79
N HIS A 50 31.79 25.22 -17.75
CA HIS A 50 32.90 26.17 -17.87
C HIS A 50 33.99 25.87 -16.83
N SER A 51 35.22 25.97 -17.30
CA SER A 51 36.49 25.60 -16.68
C SER A 51 37.17 26.75 -15.92
N LEU A 52 38.06 26.36 -14.99
CA LEU A 52 39.14 27.08 -14.26
C LEU A 52 38.79 27.63 -12.85
N PRO A 53 39.76 27.84 -11.93
CA PRO A 53 41.15 27.32 -11.80
C PRO A 53 41.46 26.67 -10.41
N HIS A 54 42.70 26.23 -10.25
CA HIS A 54 43.28 25.42 -9.17
C HIS A 54 43.30 26.00 -7.73
N SER A 55 43.21 25.06 -6.76
CA SER A 55 43.68 25.05 -5.35
C SER A 55 42.77 25.67 -4.27
N PRO A 56 42.71 25.11 -3.02
CA PRO A 56 43.64 24.19 -2.35
C PRO A 56 43.04 22.82 -1.95
N LEU A 57 43.91 21.91 -1.49
CA LEU A 57 43.63 20.58 -0.94
C LEU A 57 42.25 20.47 -0.26
N PHE A 58 41.31 19.84 -0.97
CA PHE A 58 40.15 19.21 -0.38
C PHE A 58 40.66 17.95 0.32
N SER A 59 40.58 17.90 1.64
CA SER A 59 40.49 16.62 2.35
C SER A 59 39.33 15.86 1.71
N THR A 60 39.63 14.76 1.03
CA THR A 60 38.63 13.80 0.59
C THR A 60 37.73 13.51 1.79
N PRO A 61 36.40 13.64 1.66
CA PRO A 61 35.49 13.07 2.65
C PRO A 61 35.94 11.63 2.91
N ASP A 62 35.99 11.26 4.17
CA ASP A 62 36.35 9.92 4.61
C ASP A 62 35.37 8.91 3.99
N ASP A 63 35.72 8.35 2.82
CA ASP A 63 35.01 7.30 2.08
C ASP A 63 34.96 5.96 2.86
N SER A 64 35.35 5.95 4.13
CA SER A 64 35.35 4.76 4.99
C SER A 64 33.99 4.43 5.60
N GLN A 65 32.96 5.26 5.42
CA GLN A 65 31.58 4.80 5.57
C GLN A 65 31.17 4.02 4.32
N ASN A 66 31.77 2.83 4.18
CA ASN A 66 31.34 1.82 3.24
C ASN A 66 29.80 1.75 3.32
N PRO A 67 29.07 2.13 2.25
CA PRO A 67 27.62 2.20 2.30
C PRO A 67 27.13 0.84 2.78
N LYS A 68 26.52 0.81 3.97
CA LYS A 68 26.04 -0.43 4.57
C LYS A 68 25.19 -1.13 3.51
N ASP A 69 25.60 -2.34 3.15
CA ASP A 69 24.89 -3.17 2.18
C ASP A 69 23.39 -3.16 2.52
N PRO A 70 22.53 -2.58 1.64
CA PRO A 70 21.10 -2.43 1.92
C PRO A 70 20.39 -3.78 2.05
N TYR A 71 21.05 -4.87 1.66
CA TYR A 71 20.58 -6.24 1.71
C TYR A 71 21.30 -7.08 2.77
N SER A 72 22.03 -6.46 3.69
CA SER A 72 22.80 -7.16 4.75
C SER A 72 21.95 -8.09 5.64
N ASN A 73 20.66 -7.81 5.83
CA ASN A 73 19.74 -8.67 6.60
C ASN A 73 18.97 -9.68 5.74
N PHE A 74 19.16 -9.70 4.41
CA PHE A 74 18.47 -10.68 3.57
C PHE A 74 19.08 -12.07 3.75
N PRO A 75 18.24 -13.13 3.83
CA PRO A 75 18.74 -14.49 3.74
C PRO A 75 19.55 -14.69 2.45
N PRO A 76 20.66 -15.46 2.47
CA PRO A 76 21.52 -15.65 1.30
C PRO A 76 20.79 -16.11 0.03
N LEU A 77 19.69 -16.85 0.19
CA LEU A 77 18.87 -17.34 -0.92
C LEU A 77 17.98 -16.26 -1.55
N LEU A 78 17.58 -15.23 -0.78
CA LEU A 78 16.68 -14.17 -1.26
C LEU A 78 17.44 -12.95 -1.78
N LYS A 79 18.67 -12.75 -1.31
CA LYS A 79 19.49 -11.58 -1.68
C LYS A 79 19.64 -11.38 -3.20
N PRO A 80 20.00 -12.41 -4.02
CA PRO A 80 20.16 -12.21 -5.46
C PRO A 80 18.85 -11.81 -6.15
N VAL A 81 17.71 -12.30 -5.67
CA VAL A 81 16.39 -11.96 -6.20
C VAL A 81 16.04 -10.51 -5.87
N ALA A 82 16.27 -10.10 -4.62
CA ALA A 82 16.06 -8.72 -4.18
C ALA A 82 16.93 -7.73 -4.98
N GLU A 83 18.22 -8.02 -5.14
CA GLU A 83 19.15 -7.22 -5.93
C GLU A 83 18.73 -7.12 -7.41
N ALA A 84 18.29 -8.24 -8.01
CA ALA A 84 17.82 -8.24 -9.39
C ALA A 84 16.55 -7.40 -9.58
N ILE A 85 15.58 -7.51 -8.67
CA ILE A 85 14.35 -6.73 -8.68
C ILE A 85 14.65 -5.24 -8.51
N ASP A 86 15.47 -4.89 -7.52
CA ASP A 86 15.83 -3.51 -7.25
C ASP A 86 16.64 -2.91 -8.40
N SER A 87 17.61 -3.65 -8.95
CA SER A 87 18.37 -3.22 -10.14
C SER A 87 17.47 -3.02 -11.36
N THR A 88 16.51 -3.90 -11.61
CA THR A 88 15.59 -3.81 -12.76
C THR A 88 14.64 -2.62 -12.63
N THR A 89 14.31 -2.24 -11.40
CA THR A 89 13.41 -1.12 -11.10
C THR A 89 14.13 0.18 -10.78
N GLY A 90 15.46 0.22 -10.87
CA GLY A 90 16.26 1.41 -10.56
C GLY A 90 16.25 1.80 -9.09
N GLY A 91 16.13 0.84 -8.17
CA GLY A 91 16.08 1.07 -6.72
C GLY A 91 14.68 1.26 -6.14
N TRP A 92 13.65 1.19 -6.99
CA TRP A 92 12.29 1.59 -6.64
C TRP A 92 11.47 0.46 -6.02
N ALA A 93 11.62 -0.78 -6.48
CA ALA A 93 10.76 -1.87 -6.00
C ALA A 93 10.90 -2.15 -4.50
N LEU A 94 12.08 -1.93 -3.92
CA LEU A 94 12.31 -2.12 -2.49
C LEU A 94 12.56 -0.80 -1.76
N SER A 95 12.19 0.33 -2.37
CA SER A 95 12.02 1.58 -1.64
C SER A 95 10.67 1.58 -0.92
N TYR A 96 10.57 2.37 0.14
CA TYR A 96 9.34 2.52 0.90
C TYR A 96 9.19 3.96 1.34
N ALA A 97 7.94 4.36 1.55
CA ALA A 97 7.60 5.72 1.92
C ALA A 97 8.12 6.06 3.33
N ASP A 98 8.53 7.31 3.51
CA ASP A 98 8.84 7.86 4.82
C ASP A 98 7.55 8.30 5.50
N CYS A 99 7.26 7.68 6.64
CA CYS A 99 6.03 7.90 7.42
C CYS A 99 6.16 9.03 8.45
N SER A 100 7.32 9.69 8.54
CA SER A 100 7.57 10.75 9.52
C SER A 100 6.55 11.89 9.41
N PRO A 101 6.07 12.45 10.54
CA PRO A 101 6.52 12.19 11.92
C PRO A 101 5.83 11.00 12.62
N GLU A 102 4.97 10.26 11.92
CA GLU A 102 4.18 9.19 12.52
C GLU A 102 5.01 7.95 12.87
N THR A 103 4.59 7.23 13.90
CA THR A 103 5.28 6.04 14.43
C THR A 103 4.26 4.96 14.76
N GLU A 104 4.71 3.75 15.08
CA GLU A 104 3.86 2.64 15.51
C GLU A 104 3.08 2.93 16.80
N SER A 105 3.53 3.93 17.55
CA SER A 105 2.94 4.37 18.82
C SER A 105 2.04 5.61 18.68
N THR A 106 2.03 6.32 17.53
CA THR A 106 1.14 7.48 17.35
C THR A 106 -0.28 7.04 17.00
N PRO A 107 -1.32 7.85 17.31
CA PRO A 107 -2.70 7.49 16.95
C PRO A 107 -2.88 7.20 15.45
N ILE A 108 -2.22 7.97 14.58
CA ILE A 108 -2.30 7.79 13.13
C ILE A 108 -1.61 6.49 12.71
N GLY A 109 -0.43 6.19 13.26
CA GLY A 109 0.26 4.92 12.98
C GLY A 109 -0.52 3.70 13.47
N ILE A 110 -1.13 3.76 14.66
CA ILE A 110 -2.00 2.69 15.17
C ILE A 110 -3.21 2.48 14.25
N LEU A 111 -3.87 3.55 13.81
CA LEU A 111 -4.99 3.46 12.87
C LEU A 111 -4.56 2.88 11.52
N PHE A 112 -3.41 3.31 11.00
CA PHE A 112 -2.83 2.76 9.78
C PHE A 112 -2.59 1.25 9.92
N LEU A 113 -1.92 0.81 10.98
CA LEU A 113 -1.69 -0.60 11.26
C LEU A 113 -3.00 -1.38 11.40
N ALA A 114 -4.00 -0.81 12.06
CA ALA A 114 -5.31 -1.45 12.29
C ALA A 114 -6.07 -1.74 10.98
N THR A 115 -5.79 -1.03 9.89
CA THR A 115 -6.44 -1.31 8.60
C THR A 115 -6.12 -2.70 8.04
N ASN A 116 -4.99 -3.30 8.44
CA ASN A 116 -4.65 -4.69 8.10
C ASN A 116 -5.62 -5.72 8.68
N LEU A 117 -6.35 -5.39 9.76
CA LEU A 117 -7.38 -6.26 10.32
C LEU A 117 -8.49 -6.54 9.31
N GLY A 118 -8.71 -5.66 8.32
CA GLY A 118 -9.64 -5.90 7.22
C GLY A 118 -9.33 -7.20 6.47
N PHE A 119 -8.05 -7.46 6.18
CA PHE A 119 -7.63 -8.71 5.54
C PHE A 119 -7.89 -9.92 6.43
N ILE A 120 -7.58 -9.83 7.73
CA ILE A 120 -7.81 -10.93 8.68
C ILE A 120 -9.29 -11.27 8.79
N PHE A 121 -10.17 -10.26 8.85
CA PHE A 121 -11.60 -10.51 8.89
C PHE A 121 -12.12 -11.10 7.58
N ALA A 122 -11.63 -10.59 6.44
CA ALA A 122 -11.99 -11.14 5.13
C ALA A 122 -11.52 -12.60 4.99
N GLY A 123 -10.29 -12.91 5.38
CA GLY A 123 -9.73 -14.25 5.29
C GLY A 123 -10.45 -15.27 6.17
N ILE A 124 -10.78 -14.91 7.42
CA ILE A 124 -11.61 -15.74 8.31
C ILE A 124 -12.99 -16.01 7.67
N LEU A 125 -13.67 -14.99 7.15
CA LEU A 125 -14.99 -15.14 6.53
C LEU A 125 -14.91 -16.10 5.33
N LEU A 126 -13.98 -15.86 4.41
CA LEU A 126 -13.75 -16.72 3.25
C LEU A 126 -13.45 -18.16 3.64
N TYR A 127 -12.63 -18.36 4.67
CA TYR A 127 -12.31 -19.69 5.18
C TYR A 127 -13.57 -20.41 5.67
N THR A 128 -14.43 -19.73 6.43
CA THR A 128 -15.68 -20.29 6.95
C THR A 128 -16.71 -20.57 5.85
N GLU A 129 -16.63 -19.85 4.73
CA GLU A 129 -17.49 -20.02 3.55
C GLU A 129 -16.96 -21.10 2.58
N GLY A 130 -15.88 -21.79 2.94
CA GLY A 130 -15.33 -22.92 2.17
C GLY A 130 -14.20 -22.54 1.21
N LEU A 131 -13.93 -21.25 1.02
CA LEU A 131 -12.82 -20.74 0.19
C LEU A 131 -11.50 -20.72 0.95
N ARG A 132 -11.11 -21.90 1.46
CA ARG A 132 -10.00 -22.06 2.41
C ARG A 132 -8.69 -21.49 1.88
N THR A 133 -8.34 -21.77 0.63
CA THR A 133 -7.08 -21.30 0.03
C THR A 133 -7.02 -19.78 -0.05
N LEU A 134 -8.06 -19.14 -0.60
CA LEU A 134 -8.12 -17.68 -0.67
C LEU A 134 -8.15 -17.06 0.74
N GLY A 135 -8.91 -17.65 1.66
CA GLY A 135 -8.99 -17.19 3.05
C GLY A 135 -7.63 -17.19 3.75
N ILE A 136 -6.90 -18.30 3.70
CA ILE A 136 -5.55 -18.42 4.28
C ILE A 136 -4.59 -17.42 3.64
N LEU A 137 -4.58 -17.30 2.30
CA LEU A 137 -3.70 -16.35 1.61
C LEU A 137 -4.00 -14.91 2.00
N THR A 138 -5.28 -14.57 2.19
CA THR A 138 -5.72 -13.24 2.62
C THR A 138 -5.28 -12.95 4.05
N ASP A 139 -5.43 -13.90 4.97
CA ASP A 139 -4.94 -13.77 6.35
C ASP A 139 -3.43 -13.56 6.38
N LEU A 140 -2.68 -14.38 5.63
CA LEU A 140 -1.22 -14.27 5.55
C LEU A 140 -0.78 -12.92 4.99
N ALA A 141 -1.43 -12.43 3.93
CA ALA A 141 -1.16 -11.11 3.38
C ALA A 141 -1.39 -10.01 4.44
N GLY A 142 -2.50 -10.07 5.20
CA GLY A 142 -2.77 -9.12 6.28
C GLY A 142 -1.73 -9.15 7.41
N ILE A 143 -1.28 -10.35 7.82
CA ILE A 143 -0.26 -10.50 8.88
C ILE A 143 1.08 -9.94 8.41
N VAL A 144 1.53 -10.33 7.22
CA VAL A 144 2.83 -9.91 6.69
C VAL A 144 2.85 -8.41 6.39
N SER A 145 1.77 -7.87 5.82
CA SER A 145 1.63 -6.43 5.58
C SER A 145 1.66 -5.65 6.89
N TRP A 146 1.00 -6.14 7.95
CA TRP A 146 1.12 -5.53 9.29
C TRP A 146 2.57 -5.51 9.78
N ILE A 147 3.32 -6.61 9.65
CA ILE A 147 4.73 -6.68 10.05
C ILE A 147 5.58 -5.67 9.27
N TYR A 148 5.37 -5.58 7.96
CA TYR A 148 6.06 -4.61 7.12
C TYR A 148 5.79 -3.17 7.56
N HIS A 149 4.52 -2.78 7.70
CA HIS A 149 4.16 -1.43 8.09
C HIS A 149 4.56 -1.08 9.51
N TYR A 150 4.57 -2.06 10.43
CA TYR A 150 5.13 -1.86 11.76
C TYR A 150 6.61 -1.50 11.70
N ASN A 151 7.39 -2.25 10.92
CA ASN A 151 8.81 -1.97 10.73
C ASN A 151 9.04 -0.62 10.03
N GLN A 152 8.22 -0.29 9.03
CA GLN A 152 8.28 0.98 8.30
C GLN A 152 8.04 2.19 9.22
N LEU A 153 7.01 2.13 10.06
CA LEU A 153 6.71 3.16 11.05
C LEU A 153 7.82 3.25 12.12
N SER A 154 8.30 2.11 12.59
CA SER A 154 9.37 2.04 13.61
C SER A 154 10.70 2.62 13.10
N SER A 155 10.99 2.46 11.81
CA SER A 155 12.23 2.98 11.20
C SER A 155 12.14 4.44 10.77
N ARG A 156 10.96 5.07 10.80
CA ARG A 156 10.77 6.49 10.44
C ARG A 156 11.38 6.87 9.09
N GLY A 157 11.24 6.01 8.08
CA GLY A 157 11.81 6.26 6.75
C GLY A 157 13.33 6.07 6.64
N GLU A 158 14.04 5.76 7.72
CA GLU A 158 15.46 5.39 7.65
C GLU A 158 15.63 4.12 6.83
N ASN A 159 16.59 4.10 5.89
CA ASN A 159 16.91 2.97 5.03
C ASN A 159 17.38 1.76 5.86
N SER A 160 16.45 0.87 6.16
CA SER A 160 16.55 -0.26 7.07
C SER A 160 16.41 -1.55 6.27
N PRO A 161 17.44 -2.42 6.27
CA PRO A 161 17.36 -3.72 5.60
C PRO A 161 16.23 -4.61 6.13
N ALA A 162 15.80 -4.41 7.38
CA ALA A 162 14.67 -5.13 7.96
C ALA A 162 13.34 -4.74 7.28
N VAL A 163 13.14 -3.44 7.01
CA VAL A 163 11.95 -2.94 6.32
C VAL A 163 11.91 -3.49 4.90
N LYS A 164 13.03 -3.43 4.18
CA LYS A 164 13.15 -3.98 2.81
C LYS A 164 12.84 -5.47 2.74
N LEU A 165 13.33 -6.26 3.70
CA LEU A 165 13.04 -7.69 3.75
C LEU A 165 11.55 -7.93 4.01
N SER A 166 10.95 -7.22 4.97
CA SER A 166 9.51 -7.37 5.24
C SER A 166 8.64 -6.93 4.05
N LEU A 167 9.02 -5.85 3.35
CA LEU A 167 8.35 -5.40 2.12
C LEU A 167 8.42 -6.46 1.01
N PHE A 168 9.59 -7.06 0.82
CA PHE A 168 9.76 -8.12 -0.18
C PHE A 168 8.85 -9.32 0.12
N ILE A 169 8.75 -9.76 1.37
CA ILE A 169 7.87 -10.85 1.77
C ILE A 169 6.40 -10.43 1.62
N ASP A 170 6.05 -9.20 1.98
CA ASP A 170 4.71 -8.64 1.80
C ASP A 170 4.26 -8.70 0.34
N TYR A 171 5.10 -8.27 -0.60
CA TYR A 171 4.83 -8.36 -2.03
C TYR A 171 4.60 -9.80 -2.51
N LEU A 172 5.36 -10.76 -2.01
CA LEU A 172 5.14 -12.17 -2.37
C LEU A 172 3.78 -12.67 -1.85
N THR A 173 3.43 -12.36 -0.60
CA THR A 173 2.16 -12.81 -0.02
C THR A 173 0.95 -12.10 -0.63
N ALA A 174 0.99 -10.77 -0.73
CA ALA A 174 -0.07 -9.96 -1.32
C ALA A 174 -0.21 -10.26 -2.82
N GLY A 175 0.90 -10.36 -3.55
CA GLY A 175 0.90 -10.73 -4.97
C GLY A 175 0.29 -12.11 -5.22
N THR A 176 0.61 -13.10 -4.39
CA THR A 176 0.01 -14.44 -4.48
C THR A 176 -1.51 -14.40 -4.24
N ALA A 177 -1.96 -13.71 -3.19
CA ALA A 177 -3.38 -13.53 -2.90
C ALA A 177 -4.12 -12.83 -4.04
N LEU A 178 -3.53 -11.76 -4.60
CA LEU A 178 -4.07 -11.01 -5.74
C LEU A 178 -4.18 -11.87 -7.00
N ILE A 179 -3.16 -12.67 -7.34
CA ILE A 179 -3.20 -13.54 -8.52
C ILE A 179 -4.33 -14.57 -8.40
N ILE A 180 -4.44 -15.23 -7.24
CA ILE A 180 -5.48 -16.23 -7.00
C ILE A 180 -6.88 -15.59 -6.99
N GLY A 181 -7.06 -14.48 -6.28
CA GLY A 181 -8.32 -13.73 -6.24
C GLY A 181 -8.75 -13.22 -7.62
N THR A 182 -7.81 -12.73 -8.41
CA THR A 182 -8.04 -12.30 -9.80
C THR A 182 -8.49 -13.49 -10.67
N GLY A 183 -7.88 -14.67 -10.49
CA GLY A 183 -8.31 -15.89 -11.15
C GLY A 183 -9.77 -16.23 -10.89
N TYR A 184 -10.21 -16.18 -9.62
CA TYR A 184 -11.62 -16.38 -9.26
C TYR A 184 -12.54 -15.33 -9.89
N LEU A 185 -12.14 -14.06 -9.87
CA LEU A 185 -12.92 -12.99 -10.49
C LEU A 185 -13.11 -13.21 -12.01
N PHE A 186 -12.06 -13.64 -12.72
CA PHE A 186 -12.15 -13.97 -14.14
C PHE A 186 -13.06 -15.17 -14.42
N GLN A 187 -12.99 -16.21 -13.59
CA GLN A 187 -13.86 -17.38 -13.72
C GLN A 187 -15.34 -17.00 -13.57
N GLU A 188 -15.69 -16.20 -12.56
CA GLU A 188 -17.06 -15.70 -12.36
C GLU A 188 -17.53 -14.80 -13.50
N THR A 189 -16.67 -13.88 -13.93
CA THR A 189 -17.00 -12.97 -15.02
C THR A 189 -17.26 -13.76 -16.30
N ALA A 190 -16.42 -14.75 -16.61
CA ALA A 190 -16.61 -15.61 -17.78
C ALA A 190 -17.91 -16.41 -17.69
N ALA A 191 -18.17 -17.06 -16.56
CA ALA A 191 -19.39 -17.82 -16.34
C ALA A 191 -20.65 -16.95 -16.49
N TYR A 192 -20.64 -15.75 -15.91
CA TYR A 192 -21.75 -14.79 -16.06
C TYR A 192 -21.95 -14.38 -17.52
N LEU A 193 -20.87 -14.06 -18.25
CA LEU A 193 -20.96 -13.67 -19.66
C LEU A 193 -21.52 -14.79 -20.55
N GLU A 194 -21.26 -16.06 -20.24
CA GLU A 194 -21.85 -17.20 -20.95
C GLU A 194 -23.37 -17.31 -20.75
N THR A 195 -23.91 -16.80 -19.64
CA THR A 195 -25.37 -16.79 -19.39
C THR A 195 -26.11 -15.69 -20.14
N LEU A 196 -25.39 -14.68 -20.64
CA LEU A 196 -26.02 -13.53 -21.29
C LEU A 196 -26.37 -13.87 -22.76
N PRO A 197 -27.60 -13.56 -23.21
CA PRO A 197 -27.92 -13.63 -24.63
C PRO A 197 -26.98 -12.73 -25.44
N ILE A 198 -26.50 -13.21 -26.59
CA ILE A 198 -25.61 -12.41 -27.48
C ILE A 198 -26.24 -11.05 -27.84
N SER A 199 -27.56 -10.97 -27.93
CA SER A 199 -28.30 -9.72 -28.17
C SER A 199 -28.16 -8.68 -27.06
N THR A 200 -27.70 -9.08 -25.87
CA THR A 200 -27.45 -8.22 -24.71
C THR A 200 -25.97 -7.88 -24.52
N LEU A 201 -25.05 -8.54 -25.25
CA LEU A 201 -23.62 -8.19 -25.27
C LEU A 201 -23.42 -6.84 -25.98
N GLY A 202 -23.58 -5.76 -25.25
CA GLY A 202 -23.37 -4.40 -25.70
C GLY A 202 -23.39 -3.41 -24.53
N LEU A 203 -23.47 -2.12 -24.82
CA LEU A 203 -23.51 -1.06 -23.79
C LEU A 203 -24.67 -1.25 -22.78
N ALA A 204 -25.72 -1.97 -23.18
CA ALA A 204 -26.84 -2.36 -22.31
C ALA A 204 -26.45 -3.35 -21.20
N ALA A 205 -25.49 -4.25 -21.42
CA ALA A 205 -24.98 -5.13 -20.36
C ALA A 205 -24.31 -4.33 -19.25
N LEU A 206 -23.64 -3.22 -19.59
CA LEU A 206 -22.96 -2.33 -18.64
C LEU A 206 -23.93 -1.42 -17.86
N THR A 207 -25.12 -1.15 -18.38
CA THR A 207 -26.12 -0.28 -17.73
C THR A 207 -27.30 -1.03 -17.13
N SER A 208 -27.38 -2.35 -17.35
CA SER A 208 -28.45 -3.17 -16.80
C SER A 208 -28.25 -3.42 -15.31
N SER A 209 -29.34 -3.35 -14.55
CA SER A 209 -29.42 -3.76 -13.14
C SER A 209 -29.23 -5.27 -12.91
N THR A 210 -28.73 -5.99 -13.93
CA THR A 210 -28.60 -7.45 -13.97
C THR A 210 -27.23 -7.93 -13.54
N ILE A 211 -26.20 -7.05 -13.49
CA ILE A 211 -24.87 -7.46 -13.01
C ILE A 211 -24.99 -7.90 -11.55
N PRO A 212 -24.51 -9.10 -11.19
CA PRO A 212 -24.57 -9.56 -9.82
C PRO A 212 -23.90 -8.56 -8.87
N PHE A 213 -24.53 -8.34 -7.71
CA PHE A 213 -24.06 -7.36 -6.74
C PHE A 213 -22.61 -7.62 -6.31
N TYR A 214 -22.23 -8.89 -6.14
CA TYR A 214 -20.87 -9.27 -5.79
C TYR A 214 -19.86 -8.89 -6.88
N LEU A 215 -20.19 -9.08 -8.16
CA LEU A 215 -19.30 -8.74 -9.28
C LEU A 215 -19.11 -7.23 -9.39
N THR A 216 -20.20 -6.46 -9.28
CA THR A 216 -20.14 -5.00 -9.26
C THR A 216 -19.33 -4.50 -8.06
N GLY A 217 -19.54 -5.09 -6.88
CA GLY A 217 -18.80 -4.80 -5.66
C GLY A 217 -17.30 -5.07 -5.82
N ALA A 218 -16.93 -6.25 -6.34
CA ALA A 218 -15.54 -6.63 -6.58
C ALA A 218 -14.85 -5.67 -7.56
N LEU A 219 -15.48 -5.35 -8.69
CA LEU A 219 -14.90 -4.45 -9.69
C LEU A 219 -14.74 -3.01 -9.16
N THR A 220 -15.77 -2.50 -8.47
CA THR A 220 -15.74 -1.14 -7.90
C THR A 220 -14.67 -1.02 -6.83
N SER A 221 -14.61 -1.97 -5.89
CA SER A 221 -13.60 -1.95 -4.82
C SER A 221 -12.19 -2.20 -5.37
N SER A 222 -12.01 -3.06 -6.38
CA SER A 222 -10.73 -3.24 -7.07
C SER A 222 -10.24 -1.94 -7.70
N PHE A 223 -11.13 -1.24 -8.41
CA PHE A 223 -10.81 0.04 -9.03
C PHE A 223 -10.38 1.10 -7.99
N LEU A 224 -11.12 1.19 -6.88
CA LEU A 224 -10.78 2.09 -5.78
C LEU A 224 -9.44 1.71 -5.13
N ALA A 225 -9.18 0.42 -4.91
CA ALA A 225 -7.92 -0.06 -4.37
C ALA A 225 -6.74 0.32 -5.28
N ILE A 226 -6.83 0.03 -6.57
CA ILE A 226 -5.79 0.38 -7.56
C ILE A 226 -5.58 1.89 -7.61
N THR A 227 -6.65 2.67 -7.57
CA THR A 227 -6.57 4.14 -7.52
C THR A 227 -5.82 4.60 -6.27
N CYS A 228 -6.18 4.08 -5.09
CA CYS A 228 -5.50 4.42 -3.84
C CYS A 228 -4.01 4.05 -3.87
N LEU A 229 -3.67 2.87 -4.40
CA LEU A 229 -2.28 2.45 -4.57
C LEU A 229 -1.51 3.37 -5.53
N GLY A 230 -2.10 3.74 -6.66
CA GLY A 230 -1.51 4.68 -7.60
C GLY A 230 -1.29 6.07 -6.97
N LEU A 231 -2.20 6.52 -6.12
CA LEU A 231 -2.02 7.78 -5.37
C LEU A 231 -0.90 7.69 -4.32
N CYS A 232 -0.62 6.51 -3.76
CA CYS A 232 0.55 6.31 -2.88
C CYS A 232 1.87 6.57 -3.62
N TRP A 233 1.93 6.33 -4.94
CA TRP A 233 3.11 6.65 -5.75
C TRP A 233 3.25 8.14 -6.04
N VAL A 234 2.16 8.91 -6.00
CA VAL A 234 2.21 10.37 -6.13
C VAL A 234 2.69 11.00 -4.82
N TRP A 235 2.29 10.43 -3.68
CA TRP A 235 2.65 10.91 -2.36
C TRP A 235 3.37 9.83 -1.55
N GLU A 236 4.68 9.71 -1.74
CA GLU A 236 5.54 8.74 -1.05
C GLU A 236 6.02 9.22 0.35
N TYR A 237 5.34 10.22 0.94
CA TYR A 237 5.74 10.82 2.22
C TYR A 237 4.55 11.21 3.11
N GLY A 238 4.72 10.96 4.41
CA GLY A 238 3.90 11.52 5.49
C GLY A 238 2.45 11.06 5.48
N TYR A 239 1.56 11.94 5.98
CA TYR A 239 0.14 11.62 6.16
C TYR A 239 -0.59 11.20 4.87
N PRO A 240 -0.41 11.85 3.70
CA PRO A 240 -1.09 11.44 2.49
C PRO A 240 -0.81 9.99 2.08
N TYR A 241 0.45 9.54 2.20
CA TYR A 241 0.81 8.14 1.99
C TYR A 241 0.00 7.23 2.90
N LEU A 242 0.07 7.46 4.22
CA LEU A 242 -0.60 6.64 5.22
C LEU A 242 -2.11 6.55 4.98
N PHE A 243 -2.73 7.67 4.61
CA PHE A 243 -4.16 7.73 4.31
C PHE A 243 -4.55 6.92 3.06
N TRP A 244 -3.87 7.15 1.93
CA TRP A 244 -4.19 6.42 0.69
C TRP A 244 -3.86 4.94 0.81
N HIS A 245 -2.78 4.59 1.50
CA HIS A 245 -2.39 3.20 1.71
C HIS A 245 -3.38 2.48 2.64
N SER A 246 -3.87 3.16 3.69
CA SER A 246 -4.97 2.66 4.54
C SER A 246 -6.21 2.32 3.72
N LEU A 247 -6.60 3.20 2.78
CA LEU A 247 -7.75 2.96 1.91
C LEU A 247 -7.49 1.80 0.94
N TRP A 248 -6.26 1.66 0.44
CA TRP A 248 -5.86 0.50 -0.34
C TRP A 248 -6.07 -0.82 0.44
N HIS A 249 -5.69 -0.89 1.73
CA HIS A 249 -5.96 -2.08 2.56
C HIS A 249 -7.46 -2.39 2.64
N VAL A 250 -8.26 -1.38 2.98
CA VAL A 250 -9.70 -1.54 3.18
C VAL A 250 -10.38 -1.99 1.89
N PHE A 251 -10.12 -1.31 0.77
CA PHE A 251 -10.74 -1.66 -0.51
C PHE A 251 -10.24 -3.01 -1.05
N SER A 252 -8.98 -3.39 -0.80
CA SER A 252 -8.47 -4.71 -1.19
C SER A 252 -9.13 -5.83 -0.38
N ALA A 253 -9.32 -5.64 0.93
CA ALA A 253 -10.05 -6.61 1.76
C ALA A 253 -11.53 -6.75 1.33
N VAL A 254 -12.20 -5.62 1.02
CA VAL A 254 -13.57 -5.62 0.48
C VAL A 254 -13.64 -6.31 -0.89
N THR A 255 -12.65 -6.08 -1.75
CA THR A 255 -12.54 -6.74 -3.06
C THR A 255 -12.51 -8.25 -2.89
N VAL A 256 -11.61 -8.73 -2.05
CA VAL A 256 -11.41 -10.16 -1.79
C VAL A 256 -12.67 -10.80 -1.21
N TYR A 257 -13.37 -10.11 -0.30
CA TYR A 257 -14.66 -10.56 0.21
C TYR A 257 -15.70 -10.73 -0.91
N PHE A 258 -15.84 -9.74 -1.80
CA PHE A 258 -16.80 -9.81 -2.90
C PHE A 258 -16.45 -10.87 -3.93
N VAL A 259 -15.16 -11.08 -4.21
CA VAL A 259 -14.69 -12.18 -5.06
C VAL A 259 -15.15 -13.52 -4.48
N GLY A 260 -14.98 -13.71 -3.17
CA GLY A 260 -15.41 -14.96 -2.53
C GLY A 260 -16.92 -15.12 -2.41
N ALA A 261 -17.66 -14.03 -2.19
CA ALA A 261 -19.12 -14.07 -2.19
C ALA A 261 -19.70 -14.51 -3.54
N GLY A 262 -18.96 -14.35 -4.64
CA GLY A 262 -19.34 -14.86 -5.96
C GLY A 262 -19.15 -16.37 -6.15
N GLN A 263 -18.37 -17.03 -5.30
CA GLN A 263 -18.08 -18.47 -5.41
C GLN A 263 -19.10 -19.37 -4.67
N GLN A 264 -20.10 -18.78 -4.02
CA GLN A 264 -21.13 -19.47 -3.23
C GLN A 264 -22.42 -19.63 -4.03
#